data_AF-A0A504JHF0-F1
#
_entry.id   AF-A0A504JHF0-F1
#
_cell.length_a   1.000
_cell.length_b   1.000
_cell.length_c   1.000
_cell.angle_alpha   90.00
_cell.angle_beta   90.00
_cell.angle_gamma   90.00
#
_symmetry.space_group_name_H-M   'P 1'
#
loop_
_entity.id
_entity.type
_entity.pdbx_description
1 polymer ?
#
loop_
_entity_poly.entity_id
_entity_poly.type
_entity_poly.pdbx_seq_one_letter_code
_entity_poly.pdbx_strand_id
1 'polypeptide(L)'
;MEIKNKKPIVKKKNNDDKTLWIIIGVTTLALGGIGFWYYKKRKSKLEMLPREEDLDGEIASTIANNTTRRSTITRRSTTTGRSTTTRRPTRFRCSSNKYPLKYGTCHRDVKILQSYLSKIYKADLGRSGRSRDGVDGMFGNKTNKAAKKHLQRTSFSKQDIDGMRTAIKTIKR
;
A
#
# COMPACT_ATOMS: atom_id res chain seq x y z
N MET A 1 35.47 43.34 48.99
CA MET A 1 34.65 42.42 48.17
C MET A 1 34.60 41.09 48.91
N GLU A 2 33.45 40.74 49.51
CA GLU A 2 33.23 39.45 50.17
C GLU A 2 32.27 38.60 49.33
N ILE A 3 32.69 37.37 48.99
CA ILE A 3 31.87 36.39 48.29
C ILE A 3 31.16 35.52 49.33
N LYS A 4 29.83 35.61 49.43
CA LYS A 4 29.01 34.74 50.28
C LYS A 4 28.45 33.57 49.48
N ASN A 5 29.05 32.40 49.60
CA ASN A 5 28.56 31.14 49.03
C ASN A 5 27.35 30.64 49.83
N LYS A 6 26.14 30.66 49.23
CA LYS A 6 24.95 29.99 49.78
C LYS A 6 25.01 28.50 49.46
N LYS A 7 25.07 27.65 50.50
CA LYS A 7 24.87 26.20 50.38
C LYS A 7 23.38 25.89 50.11
N PRO A 8 23.04 25.00 49.16
CA PRO A 8 21.67 24.56 48.98
C PRO A 8 21.25 23.59 50.10
N ILE A 9 20.12 23.90 50.74
CA ILE A 9 19.45 23.06 51.74
C ILE A 9 18.69 21.96 50.99
N VAL A 10 19.22 20.74 51.03
CA VAL A 10 18.52 19.55 50.57
C VAL A 10 17.51 19.15 51.64
N LYS A 11 16.22 19.39 51.38
CA LYS A 11 15.13 18.89 52.22
C LYS A 11 14.97 17.38 52.00
N LYS A 12 15.41 16.60 52.98
CA LYS A 12 15.12 15.16 53.08
C LYS A 12 13.63 15.00 53.43
N LYS A 13 12.82 14.49 52.50
CA LYS A 13 11.40 14.22 52.73
C LYS A 13 11.19 12.71 52.76
N ASN A 14 11.21 12.16 53.97
CA ASN A 14 10.83 10.77 54.25
C ASN A 14 9.38 10.58 53.80
N ASN A 15 9.15 9.87 52.69
CA ASN A 15 7.97 9.07 52.33
C ASN A 15 8.16 8.51 50.89
N ASP A 16 9.35 7.97 50.64
CA ASP A 16 9.78 7.58 49.29
C ASP A 16 9.20 6.22 48.87
N ASP A 17 8.84 5.34 49.81
CA ASP A 17 8.32 4.00 49.54
C ASP A 17 6.93 4.03 48.90
N LYS A 18 5.96 4.73 49.50
CA LYS A 18 4.60 4.83 48.94
C LYS A 18 4.57 5.59 47.61
N THR A 19 5.39 6.63 47.48
CA THR A 19 5.47 7.44 46.26
C THR A 19 6.10 6.63 45.13
N LEU A 20 7.12 5.82 45.41
CA LEU A 20 7.79 4.95 44.45
C LEU A 20 6.89 3.80 43.99
N TRP A 21 6.09 3.20 44.89
CA TRP A 21 5.08 2.20 44.51
C TRP A 21 3.94 2.78 43.66
N ILE A 22 3.48 4.00 43.96
CA ILE A 22 2.47 4.70 43.14
C ILE A 22 3.03 5.00 41.74
N ILE A 23 4.29 5.46 41.65
CA ILE A 23 4.94 5.73 40.36
C ILE A 23 5.09 4.44 39.53
N ILE A 24 5.51 3.33 40.14
CA ILE A 24 5.62 2.03 39.45
C ILE A 24 4.24 1.56 38.95
N GLY A 25 3.19 1.69 39.76
CA GLY A 25 1.83 1.32 39.38
C GLY A 25 1.28 2.14 38.20
N VAL A 26 1.49 3.46 38.20
CA VAL A 26 1.02 4.34 37.12
C VAL A 26 1.79 4.09 35.81
N THR A 27 3.10 3.86 35.91
CA THR A 27 3.95 3.65 34.73
C THR A 27 3.63 2.33 34.02
N THR A 28 3.38 1.27 34.78
CA THR A 28 2.99 -0.04 34.23
C THR A 28 1.59 -0.01 33.59
N LEU A 29 0.64 0.73 34.17
CA LEU A 29 -0.70 0.88 33.60
C LEU A 29 -0.69 1.67 32.27
N ALA A 30 0.16 2.69 32.15
CA ALA A 30 0.31 3.46 30.91
C ALA A 30 0.92 2.62 29.78
N LEU A 31 1.97 1.86 30.07
CA LEU A 31 2.61 0.96 29.10
C LEU A 31 1.69 -0.21 28.70
N GLY A 32 1.00 -0.81 29.67
CA GLY A 32 0.02 -1.86 29.43
C GLY A 32 -1.19 -1.37 28.64
N GLY A 33 -1.70 -0.17 28.94
CA GLY A 33 -2.82 0.46 28.25
C GLY A 33 -2.51 0.77 26.78
N ILE A 34 -1.33 1.34 26.50
CA ILE A 34 -0.89 1.63 25.12
C ILE A 34 -0.64 0.32 24.35
N GLY A 35 -0.02 -0.68 24.99
CA GLY A 35 0.18 -2.01 24.40
C GLY A 35 -1.13 -2.72 24.08
N PHE A 36 -2.08 -2.74 25.01
CA PHE A 36 -3.40 -3.33 24.81
C PHE A 36 -4.24 -2.57 23.77
N TRP A 37 -4.19 -1.24 23.74
CA TRP A 37 -4.86 -0.43 22.72
C TRP A 37 -4.27 -0.67 21.33
N TYR A 38 -2.95 -0.76 21.21
CA TYR A 38 -2.27 -1.08 19.95
C TYR A 38 -2.58 -2.52 19.48
N TYR A 39 -2.64 -3.49 20.40
CA TYR A 39 -3.01 -4.87 20.11
C TYR A 39 -4.48 -5.01 19.72
N LYS A 40 -5.41 -4.36 20.43
CA LYS A 40 -6.84 -4.35 20.11
C LYS A 40 -7.14 -3.68 18.77
N LYS A 41 -6.41 -2.61 18.42
CA LYS A 41 -6.51 -1.94 17.11
C LYS A 41 -6.00 -2.81 15.95
N ARG A 42 -5.16 -3.81 16.21
CA ARG A 42 -4.78 -4.82 15.19
C ARG A 42 -5.82 -5.91 15.03
N LYS A 43 -6.58 -6.30 16.06
CA LYS A 43 -7.61 -7.37 15.93
C LYS A 43 -8.78 -6.99 15.02
N SER A 44 -9.20 -5.73 14.96
CA SER A 44 -10.18 -5.27 13.96
C SER A 44 -9.65 -5.25 12.52
N LYS A 45 -8.35 -5.50 12.29
CA LYS A 45 -7.76 -5.77 10.98
C LYS A 45 -7.30 -7.22 10.80
N LEU A 46 -7.31 -8.04 11.86
CA LEU A 46 -6.73 -9.40 11.84
C LEU A 46 -7.75 -10.48 11.46
N GLU A 47 -9.05 -10.20 11.51
CA GLU A 47 -10.08 -11.10 10.96
C GLU A 47 -10.13 -11.12 9.41
N MET A 48 -9.14 -10.52 8.74
CA MET A 48 -8.96 -10.60 7.28
C MET A 48 -7.54 -10.99 6.89
N LEU A 49 -6.84 -11.79 7.70
CA LEU A 49 -5.64 -12.49 7.24
C LEU A 49 -6.01 -13.92 6.85
N PRO A 50 -5.73 -14.35 5.60
CA PRO A 50 -5.82 -15.75 5.27
C PRO A 50 -4.76 -16.49 6.09
N ARG A 51 -5.24 -17.53 6.77
CA ARG A 51 -4.50 -18.61 7.38
C ARG A 51 -3.57 -19.20 6.32
N GLU A 52 -2.26 -19.01 6.46
CA GLU A 52 -1.31 -19.91 5.78
C GLU A 52 -1.34 -21.21 6.59
N GLU A 53 -2.10 -22.19 6.09
CA GLU A 53 -1.87 -23.59 6.44
C GLU A 53 -0.82 -24.12 5.48
N ASP A 54 0.29 -24.56 6.07
CA ASP A 54 1.22 -25.48 5.46
C ASP A 54 0.47 -26.77 5.05
N LEU A 55 0.66 -27.18 3.80
CA LEU A 55 0.64 -28.59 3.42
C LEU A 55 1.43 -28.78 2.13
N ASP A 56 2.62 -29.36 2.32
CA ASP A 56 3.47 -29.94 1.31
C ASP A 56 2.77 -31.07 0.54
N GLY A 57 3.13 -31.23 -0.75
CA GLY A 57 3.02 -32.49 -1.48
C GLY A 57 1.84 -32.60 -2.45
N GLU A 58 2.11 -32.34 -3.74
CA GLU A 58 1.91 -33.31 -4.83
C GLU A 58 2.20 -32.66 -6.19
N ILE A 59 3.48 -32.73 -6.56
CA ILE A 59 3.91 -32.63 -7.95
C ILE A 59 3.82 -34.04 -8.54
N ALA A 60 2.65 -34.44 -9.01
CA ALA A 60 2.46 -35.47 -10.04
C ALA A 60 0.96 -35.77 -10.22
N SER A 61 0.55 -35.95 -11.47
CA SER A 61 -0.76 -36.47 -11.89
C SER A 61 -1.94 -35.48 -11.93
N THR A 62 -1.89 -34.56 -12.90
CA THR A 62 -3.11 -34.16 -13.64
C THR A 62 -2.77 -33.88 -15.11
N ILE A 63 -1.93 -34.76 -15.66
CA ILE A 63 -1.98 -35.10 -17.08
C ILE A 63 -3.08 -36.15 -17.20
N ALA A 64 -4.34 -35.73 -17.34
CA ALA A 64 -5.44 -36.51 -17.93
C ALA A 64 -6.78 -35.83 -17.63
N ASN A 65 -7.57 -35.66 -18.69
CA ASN A 65 -9.04 -35.55 -18.64
C ASN A 65 -9.66 -34.16 -18.41
N ASN A 66 -9.83 -33.40 -19.49
CA ASN A 66 -11.18 -33.17 -20.04
C ASN A 66 -11.16 -32.45 -21.41
N THR A 67 -10.96 -33.25 -22.45
CA THR A 67 -11.67 -33.05 -23.71
C THR A 67 -13.18 -32.96 -23.44
N THR A 68 -13.82 -31.83 -23.75
CA THR A 68 -15.17 -31.80 -24.37
C THR A 68 -15.37 -30.52 -25.16
N ARG A 69 -15.70 -30.73 -26.43
CA ARG A 69 -16.04 -29.78 -27.49
C ARG A 69 -17.19 -28.83 -27.11
N ARG A 70 -17.13 -27.57 -27.56
CA ARG A 70 -18.23 -27.01 -28.35
C ARG A 70 -17.75 -25.94 -29.33
N SER A 71 -18.08 -26.19 -30.58
CA SER A 71 -17.63 -25.55 -31.80
C SER A 71 -18.22 -24.16 -32.00
N THR A 72 -17.45 -23.26 -32.62
CA THR A 72 -18.03 -22.31 -33.58
C THR A 72 -17.19 -22.38 -34.85
N ILE A 73 -17.84 -22.92 -35.88
CA ILE A 73 -17.34 -23.09 -37.24
C ILE A 73 -17.38 -21.72 -37.92
N THR A 74 -16.26 -21.30 -38.49
CA THR A 74 -16.26 -20.65 -39.81
C THR A 74 -14.96 -21.00 -40.55
N ARG A 75 -15.13 -21.68 -41.69
CA ARG A 75 -14.15 -22.07 -42.71
C ARG A 75 -13.26 -20.90 -43.15
N ARG A 76 -11.94 -21.16 -43.35
CA ARG A 76 -11.30 -21.14 -44.69
C ARG A 76 -9.91 -21.77 -44.66
N SER A 77 -9.59 -22.41 -45.77
CA SER A 77 -8.57 -23.45 -45.96
C SER A 77 -7.11 -23.01 -45.90
N THR A 78 -6.27 -23.96 -45.46
CA THR A 78 -4.92 -24.32 -45.95
C THR A 78 -4.06 -23.25 -46.64
N THR A 79 -2.96 -22.89 -45.99
CA THR A 79 -1.62 -22.97 -46.60
C THR A 79 -0.55 -23.08 -45.52
N THR A 80 0.34 -24.02 -45.75
CA THR A 80 1.45 -24.46 -44.91
C THR A 80 2.42 -23.30 -44.68
N GLY A 81 2.58 -22.91 -43.42
CA GLY A 81 3.55 -21.92 -42.98
C GLY A 81 3.61 -21.92 -41.47
N ARG A 82 4.55 -22.67 -40.90
CA ARG A 82 4.80 -22.69 -39.46
C ARG A 82 5.41 -21.35 -39.03
N SER A 83 4.57 -20.33 -38.90
CA SER A 83 4.91 -19.09 -38.22
C SER A 83 4.59 -19.27 -36.76
N THR A 84 5.61 -19.52 -35.93
CA THR A 84 5.52 -19.36 -34.48
C THR A 84 5.31 -17.88 -34.20
N THR A 85 4.08 -17.39 -34.33
CA THR A 85 3.74 -16.03 -33.91
C THR A 85 3.87 -15.99 -32.40
N THR A 86 5.04 -15.61 -31.90
CA THR A 86 5.24 -15.19 -30.51
C THR A 86 4.22 -14.11 -30.24
N ARG A 87 3.11 -14.46 -29.58
CA ARG A 87 2.03 -13.53 -29.24
C ARG A 87 2.65 -12.47 -28.35
N ARG A 88 2.97 -11.31 -28.93
CA ARG A 88 3.45 -10.15 -28.18
C ARG A 88 2.45 -9.89 -27.05
N PRO A 89 2.92 -9.71 -25.80
CA PRO A 89 2.02 -9.43 -24.70
C PRO A 89 1.17 -8.21 -25.05
N THR A 90 -0.13 -8.37 -24.96
CA THR A 90 -1.08 -7.29 -25.25
C THR A 90 -0.76 -6.13 -24.32
N ARG A 91 -0.57 -4.93 -24.89
CA ARG A 91 -0.30 -3.72 -24.10
C ARG A 91 -1.41 -3.53 -23.08
N PHE A 92 -1.06 -3.08 -21.87
CA PHE A 92 -2.03 -2.76 -20.83
C PHE A 92 -3.09 -1.80 -21.37
N ARG A 93 -4.35 -2.14 -21.13
CA ARG A 93 -5.51 -1.32 -21.50
C ARG A 93 -6.37 -1.14 -20.26
N CYS A 94 -6.82 0.09 -20.07
CA CYS A 94 -7.84 0.36 -19.06
C CYS A 94 -9.21 -0.05 -19.57
N SER A 95 -10.09 -0.44 -18.64
CA SER A 95 -11.48 -0.81 -18.91
C SER A 95 -12.50 0.06 -18.19
N SER A 96 -12.09 0.89 -17.24
CA SER A 96 -12.99 1.74 -16.44
C SER A 96 -12.49 3.19 -16.35
N ASN A 97 -13.43 4.11 -16.15
CA ASN A 97 -13.17 5.53 -15.89
C ASN A 97 -13.93 6.05 -14.65
N LYS A 98 -14.37 5.14 -13.77
CA LYS A 98 -15.18 5.48 -12.59
C LYS A 98 -14.39 5.27 -11.31
N TYR A 99 -14.86 5.89 -10.23
CA TYR A 99 -14.38 5.59 -8.89
C TYR A 99 -14.88 4.20 -8.43
N PRO A 100 -14.15 3.55 -7.51
CA PRO A 100 -12.85 3.94 -6.97
C PRO A 100 -11.71 3.75 -7.98
N LEU A 101 -10.71 4.63 -7.97
CA LEU A 101 -9.54 4.51 -8.83
C LEU A 101 -8.69 3.32 -8.37
N LYS A 102 -8.61 2.29 -9.20
CA LYS A 102 -7.88 1.05 -8.94
C LYS A 102 -7.20 0.55 -10.21
N TYR A 103 -6.43 -0.53 -10.10
CA TYR A 103 -5.81 -1.17 -11.26
C TYR A 103 -6.80 -1.38 -12.42
N GLY A 104 -6.41 -1.00 -13.63
CA GLY A 104 -7.29 -1.04 -14.82
C GLY A 104 -8.12 0.22 -15.05
N THR A 105 -8.04 1.22 -14.17
CA THR A 105 -8.79 2.49 -14.32
C THR A 105 -7.99 3.51 -15.11
N CYS A 106 -8.61 4.14 -16.11
CA CYS A 106 -8.11 5.32 -16.80
C CYS A 106 -8.98 6.52 -16.43
N HIS A 107 -8.43 7.46 -15.67
CA HIS A 107 -9.17 8.64 -15.24
C HIS A 107 -8.25 9.85 -15.12
N ARG A 108 -8.79 11.06 -15.30
CA ARG A 108 -8.00 12.30 -15.15
C ARG A 108 -7.39 12.41 -13.76
N ASP A 109 -8.12 11.97 -12.74
CA ASP A 109 -7.68 12.00 -11.35
C ASP A 109 -6.61 10.95 -11.01
N VAL A 110 -6.42 9.92 -11.85
CA VAL A 110 -5.24 9.04 -11.74
C VAL A 110 -3.94 9.84 -11.98
N LYS A 111 -3.96 10.87 -12.84
CA LYS A 111 -2.80 11.74 -13.03
C LYS A 111 -2.40 12.47 -11.76
N ILE A 112 -3.37 12.78 -10.88
CA ILE A 112 -3.12 13.43 -9.61
C ILE A 112 -2.47 12.46 -8.64
N LEU A 113 -2.99 11.24 -8.52
CA LEU A 113 -2.35 10.18 -7.74
C LEU A 113 -0.92 9.92 -8.23
N GLN A 114 -0.72 9.77 -9.54
CA GLN A 114 0.61 9.56 -10.13
C GLN A 114 1.54 10.76 -9.86
N SER A 115 1.05 11.99 -10.04
CA SER A 115 1.83 13.20 -9.73
C SER A 115 2.18 13.28 -8.24
N TYR A 116 1.28 12.87 -7.36
CA TYR A 116 1.51 12.82 -5.92
C TYR A 116 2.63 11.83 -5.59
N LEU A 117 2.54 10.62 -6.15
CA LEU A 117 3.55 9.56 -5.99
C LEU A 117 4.92 9.95 -6.55
N SER A 118 4.97 10.58 -7.72
CA SER A 118 6.23 10.99 -8.35
C SER A 118 6.85 12.22 -7.68
N LYS A 119 6.05 13.20 -7.22
CA LYS A 119 6.58 14.43 -6.62
C LYS A 119 7.01 14.25 -5.18
N ILE A 120 6.17 13.62 -4.36
CA ILE A 120 6.39 13.49 -2.91
C ILE A 120 7.30 12.31 -2.60
N TYR A 121 6.97 11.12 -3.13
CA TYR A 121 7.71 9.90 -2.80
C TYR A 121 8.81 9.55 -3.80
N LYS A 122 8.98 10.33 -4.88
CA LYS A 122 9.94 10.06 -5.96
C LYS A 122 9.81 8.64 -6.53
N ALA A 123 8.59 8.11 -6.61
CA ALA A 123 8.35 6.76 -7.09
C ALA A 123 8.58 6.64 -8.61
N ASP A 124 9.21 5.55 -9.07
CA ASP A 124 9.31 5.22 -10.49
C ASP A 124 7.95 4.73 -11.02
N LEU A 125 7.28 5.59 -11.78
CA LEU A 125 6.03 5.27 -12.47
C LEU A 125 6.26 4.87 -13.94
N GLY A 126 7.51 4.80 -14.39
CA GLY A 126 7.89 4.54 -15.77
C GLY A 126 8.06 5.81 -16.60
N ARG A 127 8.12 5.61 -17.93
CA ARG A 127 8.40 6.67 -18.91
C ARG A 127 7.19 7.07 -19.75
N SER A 128 5.99 6.74 -19.26
CA SER A 128 4.73 7.14 -19.90
C SER A 128 4.48 8.64 -19.71
N GLY A 129 3.52 9.18 -20.47
CA GLY A 129 3.15 10.61 -20.39
C GLY A 129 4.11 11.53 -21.15
N ARG A 130 3.70 12.79 -21.34
CA ARG A 130 4.45 13.79 -22.12
C ARG A 130 5.82 14.10 -21.53
N SER A 131 5.92 14.13 -20.21
CA SER A 131 7.15 14.43 -19.49
C SER A 131 8.01 13.19 -19.19
N ARG A 132 7.60 12.01 -19.68
CA ARG A 132 8.27 10.71 -19.42
C ARG A 132 8.44 10.40 -17.93
N ASP A 133 7.53 10.92 -17.10
CA ASP A 133 7.48 10.79 -15.64
C ASP A 133 6.51 9.69 -15.17
N GLY A 134 5.88 8.99 -16.11
CA GLY A 134 4.89 7.94 -15.84
C GLY A 134 3.50 8.49 -15.49
N VAL A 135 3.28 9.81 -15.64
CA VAL A 135 1.99 10.44 -15.40
C VAL A 135 1.14 10.42 -16.68
N ASP A 136 0.53 9.27 -16.96
CA ASP A 136 -0.30 9.02 -18.15
C ASP A 136 -1.81 9.01 -17.86
N GLY A 137 -2.22 8.94 -16.59
CA GLY A 137 -3.61 8.81 -16.17
C GLY A 137 -4.13 7.38 -16.22
N MET A 138 -3.23 6.40 -16.37
CA MET A 138 -3.55 4.97 -16.40
C MET A 138 -3.11 4.31 -15.09
N PHE A 139 -4.04 3.71 -14.37
CA PHE A 139 -3.72 2.98 -13.15
C PHE A 139 -3.20 1.58 -13.51
N GLY A 140 -1.94 1.52 -13.91
CA GLY A 140 -1.25 0.27 -14.29
C GLY A 140 -0.45 -0.37 -13.16
N ASN A 141 0.37 -1.36 -13.52
CA ASN A 141 1.16 -2.16 -12.56
C ASN A 141 2.13 -1.31 -11.75
N LYS A 142 2.82 -0.36 -12.39
CA LYS A 142 3.78 0.54 -11.72
C LYS A 142 3.09 1.46 -10.72
N THR A 143 1.98 2.09 -11.12
CA THR A 143 1.17 2.92 -10.22
C THR A 143 0.62 2.11 -9.05
N ASN A 144 0.12 0.89 -9.30
CA ASN A 144 -0.36 0.00 -8.24
C ASN A 144 0.76 -0.39 -7.26
N LYS A 145 1.94 -0.75 -7.78
CA LYS A 145 3.11 -1.09 -6.97
C LYS A 145 3.56 0.08 -6.11
N ALA A 146 3.64 1.28 -6.68
CA ALA A 146 4.00 2.50 -5.96
C ALA A 146 2.95 2.87 -4.89
N ALA A 147 1.67 2.82 -5.24
CA ALA A 147 0.57 3.06 -4.30
C ALA A 147 0.60 2.07 -3.13
N LYS A 148 0.77 0.77 -3.41
CA LYS A 148 0.90 -0.26 -2.37
C LYS A 148 2.12 0.00 -1.48
N LYS A 149 3.26 0.41 -2.04
CA LYS A 149 4.51 0.66 -1.30
C LYS A 149 4.42 1.87 -0.37
N HIS A 150 3.91 3.00 -0.87
CA HIS A 150 3.97 4.28 -0.13
C HIS A 150 2.68 4.62 0.61
N LEU A 151 1.53 4.22 0.06
CA LEU A 151 0.21 4.54 0.60
C LEU A 151 -0.48 3.34 1.26
N GLN A 152 0.10 2.14 1.15
CA GLN A 152 -0.44 0.88 1.69
C GLN A 152 -1.88 0.59 1.22
N ARG A 153 -2.26 1.14 0.05
CA ARG A 153 -3.60 1.04 -0.54
C ARG A 153 -3.50 0.85 -2.05
N THR A 154 -4.49 0.18 -2.62
CA THR A 154 -4.58 -0.14 -4.06
C THR A 154 -5.85 0.40 -4.73
N SER A 155 -6.73 1.06 -3.96
CA SER A 155 -7.93 1.72 -4.42
C SER A 155 -8.12 3.07 -3.72
N PHE A 156 -8.60 4.06 -4.48
CA PHE A 156 -8.72 5.45 -4.01
C PHE A 156 -10.09 6.02 -4.33
N SER A 157 -10.70 6.66 -3.35
CA SER A 157 -11.95 7.40 -3.48
C SER A 157 -11.70 8.80 -4.07
N LYS A 158 -12.77 9.52 -4.39
CA LYS A 158 -12.67 10.91 -4.83
C LYS A 158 -12.05 11.81 -3.76
N GLN A 159 -12.46 11.63 -2.51
CA GLN A 159 -11.95 12.37 -1.35
C GLN A 159 -10.44 12.18 -1.16
N ASP A 160 -9.94 10.95 -1.31
CA ASP A 160 -8.50 10.67 -1.22
C ASP A 160 -7.72 11.50 -2.27
N ILE A 161 -8.24 11.59 -3.49
CA ILE A 161 -7.58 12.34 -4.58
C ILE A 161 -7.67 13.84 -4.37
N ASP A 162 -8.78 14.36 -3.85
CA ASP A 162 -8.93 15.78 -3.54
C ASP A 162 -7.94 16.20 -2.43
N GLY A 163 -7.71 15.33 -1.44
CA GLY A 163 -6.65 15.51 -0.44
C GLY A 163 -5.26 15.58 -1.09
N MET A 164 -4.94 14.62 -1.97
CA MET A 164 -3.65 14.60 -2.71
C MET A 164 -3.48 15.82 -3.61
N ARG A 165 -4.55 16.28 -4.28
CA ARG A 165 -4.55 17.49 -5.12
C ARG A 165 -4.15 18.71 -4.30
N THR A 166 -4.70 18.83 -3.10
CA THR A 166 -4.41 19.92 -2.18
C THR A 166 -2.95 19.86 -1.71
N ALA A 167 -2.46 18.69 -1.34
CA ALA A 167 -1.07 18.49 -0.93
C ALA A 167 -0.05 18.78 -2.04
N ILE A 168 -0.34 18.47 -3.31
CA ILE A 168 0.57 18.85 -4.42
C ILE A 168 0.61 20.37 -4.59
N LYS A 169 -0.54 21.06 -4.43
CA LYS A 169 -0.61 22.52 -4.57
C LYS A 169 0.22 23.23 -3.50
N THR A 170 0.21 22.74 -2.26
CA THR A 170 0.97 23.34 -1.17
C THR A 170 2.48 23.19 -1.36
N ILE A 171 2.96 22.08 -1.94
CA ILE A 171 4.38 21.84 -2.20
C ILE A 171 4.91 22.64 -3.41
N LYS A 172 4.03 23.11 -4.30
CA LYS A 172 4.42 23.89 -5.49
C LYS A 172 4.53 25.40 -5.22
N ARG A 173 4.22 25.85 -4.00
CA ARG A 173 4.46 27.24 -3.57
C ARG A 173 5.89 27.36 -3.04
#